data_AF-A0A8J3E9X4-F1
#
_entry.id   AF-A0A8J3E9X4-F1
#
_cell.length_a   1.000
_cell.length_b   1.000
_cell.length_c   1.000
_cell.angle_alpha   90.00
_cell.angle_beta   90.00
_cell.angle_gamma   90.00
#
_symmetry.space_group_name_H-M   'P 1'
#
loop_
_entity.id
_entity.type
_entity.pdbx_description
1 polymer ?
#
loop_
_entity_poly.entity_id
_entity_poly.type
_entity_poly.pdbx_seq_one_letter_code
_entity_poly.pdbx_strand_id
1 'polypeptide(L)'
;MTNFIYLNMNMHLNIKDNINMSKSWTPNQILKLYRSTKTKTALLNEEGKTIPLATREKRGAYDVRVWHNEDLPDIGKKFGFLKQPKDKKIIVVNSQKGGVLKSTIAYQLARVLAIHGIKTLGIGLEVAQRSFTLYMQPPLIDEDNDDIEQIEAMLNKPVYGLYHLATGENSFEEVIQNTDLPTLDYIPETPELQLLENKIMHEVKRELYLDRLLTPIKDNYDVIILDTSAYFNSLFVQNALTMATDIIYPIGCKMGDYSTVATTISQVNEFKNKVQPNWNSFSIVPVNLKMNSKNSKYFNNLIRATFKDSVTAGSIRVDETTADDATMDDISVIEHKPTSPLASDYYNIFYELWNEKISS
;
A
#
# COMPACT_ATOMS: atom_id res chain seq x y z
N MET A 1 -5.26 37.95 12.35
CA MET A 1 -5.69 38.26 10.97
C MET A 1 -4.45 38.18 10.11
N THR A 2 -4.20 37.03 9.50
CA THR A 2 -3.07 36.84 8.58
C THR A 2 -3.65 36.12 7.37
N ASN A 3 -3.53 36.78 6.22
CA ASN A 3 -4.31 36.54 5.02
C ASN A 3 -4.09 35.14 4.43
N PHE A 4 -5.17 34.35 4.40
CA PHE A 4 -5.35 33.28 3.42
C PHE A 4 -5.56 33.94 2.05
N ILE A 5 -4.62 33.77 1.13
CA ILE A 5 -4.83 34.10 -0.27
C ILE A 5 -5.42 32.86 -0.94
N TYR A 6 -6.73 32.87 -1.09
CA TYR A 6 -7.43 32.11 -2.12
C TYR A 6 -7.11 32.78 -3.48
N LEU A 7 -6.64 32.02 -4.45
CA LEU A 7 -6.70 32.42 -5.85
C LEU A 7 -7.06 31.21 -6.71
N ASN A 8 -8.34 31.15 -7.04
CA ASN A 8 -8.90 30.34 -8.11
C ASN A 8 -8.32 30.78 -9.45
N MET A 9 -7.84 29.83 -10.26
CA MET A 9 -7.83 29.97 -11.71
C MET A 9 -8.07 28.60 -12.37
N ASN A 10 -9.18 28.53 -13.11
CA ASN A 10 -9.54 27.44 -13.99
C ASN A 10 -8.47 27.22 -15.06
N MET A 11 -7.89 26.03 -15.13
CA MET A 11 -7.37 25.45 -16.37
C MET A 11 -7.56 23.93 -16.35
N HIS A 12 -8.48 23.44 -17.17
CA HIS A 12 -8.51 22.03 -17.56
C HIS A 12 -7.29 21.74 -18.43
N LEU A 13 -6.24 21.17 -17.84
CA LEU A 13 -5.17 20.49 -18.58
C LEU A 13 -5.38 18.99 -18.42
N ASN A 14 -5.71 18.37 -19.55
CA ASN A 14 -5.81 16.93 -19.70
C ASN A 14 -4.38 16.38 -19.79
N ILE A 15 -3.74 16.16 -18.65
CA ILE A 15 -2.38 15.64 -18.55
C ILE A 15 -2.46 14.11 -18.73
N LYS A 16 -2.56 13.65 -19.97
CA LYS A 16 -2.38 12.23 -20.32
C LYS A 16 -1.06 11.96 -21.05
N ASP A 17 -0.28 12.98 -21.39
CA ASP A 17 0.77 12.84 -22.40
C ASP A 17 2.23 13.07 -21.92
N ASN A 18 2.48 13.21 -20.61
CA ASN A 18 3.86 13.22 -20.08
C ASN A 18 4.00 12.16 -18.98
N ILE A 19 4.14 10.90 -19.39
CA ILE A 19 4.57 9.82 -18.49
C ILE A 19 6.08 10.00 -18.29
N ASN A 20 6.44 10.37 -17.06
CA ASN A 20 7.76 10.30 -16.42
C ASN A 20 8.73 9.31 -17.09
N MET A 21 10.03 9.64 -17.15
CA MET A 21 11.06 8.63 -17.36
C MET A 21 11.12 7.69 -16.15
N SER A 22 10.13 6.79 -16.08
CA SER A 22 9.95 5.82 -15.01
C SER A 22 11.11 4.85 -15.02
N LYS A 23 11.55 4.47 -13.82
CA LYS A 23 12.61 3.48 -13.57
C LYS A 23 12.54 2.32 -14.57
N SER A 24 13.64 2.10 -15.29
CA SER A 24 13.71 1.06 -16.32
C SER A 24 14.39 -0.22 -15.84
N TRP A 25 13.82 -1.36 -16.23
CA TRP A 25 14.10 -2.69 -15.71
C TRP A 25 14.69 -3.59 -16.79
N THR A 26 15.94 -3.99 -16.60
CA THR A 26 16.55 -5.00 -17.46
C THR A 26 15.93 -6.39 -17.23
N PRO A 27 16.03 -7.33 -18.18
CA PRO A 27 15.54 -8.71 -18.01
C PRO A 27 16.03 -9.40 -16.74
N ASN A 28 17.29 -9.16 -16.33
CA ASN A 28 17.83 -9.75 -15.12
C ASN A 28 17.25 -9.11 -13.85
N GLN A 29 16.92 -7.82 -13.88
CA GLN A 29 16.26 -7.14 -12.75
C GLN A 29 14.82 -7.63 -12.61
N ILE A 30 14.08 -7.80 -13.71
CA ILE A 30 12.72 -8.39 -13.71
C ILE A 30 12.71 -9.78 -13.07
N LEU A 31 13.62 -10.68 -13.49
CA LEU A 31 13.68 -12.03 -12.91
C LEU A 31 13.99 -12.01 -11.41
N LYS A 32 14.85 -11.08 -10.96
CA LYS A 32 15.15 -10.89 -9.53
C LYS A 32 13.96 -10.31 -8.77
N LEU A 33 13.27 -9.31 -9.33
CA LEU A 33 12.08 -8.65 -8.78
C LEU A 33 10.95 -9.63 -8.51
N TYR A 34 10.73 -10.59 -9.41
CA TYR A 34 9.67 -11.58 -9.24
C TYR A 34 10.14 -12.89 -8.59
N ARG A 35 11.41 -12.97 -8.14
CA ARG A 35 12.05 -14.21 -7.70
C ARG A 35 11.81 -15.38 -8.67
N SER A 36 11.77 -15.07 -9.96
CA SER A 36 11.39 -16.04 -10.98
C SER A 36 12.52 -17.06 -11.18
N THR A 37 12.17 -18.34 -11.20
CA THR A 37 13.11 -19.44 -11.53
C THR A 37 13.30 -19.61 -13.05
N LYS A 38 12.59 -18.82 -13.86
CA LYS A 38 12.67 -18.85 -15.33
C LYS A 38 13.98 -18.22 -15.81
N THR A 39 14.42 -18.62 -17.01
CA THR A 39 15.62 -18.06 -17.63
C THR A 39 15.32 -16.73 -18.32
N LYS A 40 16.36 -15.92 -18.54
CA LYS A 40 16.28 -14.70 -19.37
C LYS A 40 15.69 -14.98 -20.75
N THR A 41 16.08 -16.09 -21.37
CA THR A 41 15.55 -16.51 -22.67
C THR A 41 14.05 -16.81 -22.60
N ALA A 42 13.59 -17.46 -21.53
CA ALA A 42 12.16 -17.71 -21.35
C ALA A 42 11.37 -16.40 -21.20
N LEU A 43 11.87 -15.42 -20.44
CA LEU A 43 11.26 -14.10 -20.34
C LEU A 43 11.19 -13.41 -21.72
N LEU A 44 12.30 -13.35 -22.45
CA LEU A 44 12.36 -12.69 -23.77
C LEU A 44 11.49 -13.39 -24.83
N ASN A 45 11.26 -14.70 -24.71
CA ASN A 45 10.40 -15.43 -25.64
C ASN A 45 8.91 -15.08 -25.50
N GLU A 46 8.52 -14.46 -24.39
CA GLU A 46 7.15 -14.03 -24.10
C GLU A 46 6.87 -12.58 -24.52
N GLU A 47 7.93 -11.84 -24.86
CA GLU A 47 7.88 -10.46 -25.36
C GLU A 47 6.96 -10.38 -26.59
N GLY A 48 5.94 -9.53 -26.53
CA GLY A 48 4.94 -9.37 -27.60
C GLY A 48 3.93 -10.51 -27.73
N LYS A 49 4.00 -11.52 -26.86
CA LYS A 49 3.02 -12.63 -26.80
C LYS A 49 2.11 -12.51 -25.59
N THR A 50 2.72 -12.46 -24.41
CA THR A 50 2.00 -12.42 -23.14
C THR A 50 2.52 -11.34 -22.18
N ILE A 51 3.66 -10.73 -22.50
CA ILE A 51 4.18 -9.55 -21.82
C ILE A 51 4.47 -8.45 -22.85
N PRO A 52 4.49 -7.17 -22.46
CA PRO A 52 4.76 -6.05 -23.37
C PRO A 52 6.10 -6.16 -24.11
N LEU A 53 6.20 -5.49 -25.26
CA LEU A 53 7.46 -5.36 -26.00
C LEU A 53 8.44 -4.51 -25.19
N ALA A 54 9.69 -4.95 -25.09
CA ALA A 54 10.72 -4.19 -24.38
C ALA A 54 11.17 -3.00 -25.25
N THR A 55 11.35 -1.85 -24.62
CA THR A 55 12.03 -0.70 -25.26
C THR A 55 13.55 -0.92 -25.23
N ARG A 56 14.29 -0.09 -25.97
CA ARG A 56 15.75 -0.10 -25.96
C ARG A 56 16.26 1.25 -25.50
N GLU A 57 17.12 1.22 -24.48
CA GLU A 57 17.79 2.40 -23.93
C GLU A 57 19.30 2.29 -24.07
N LYS A 58 19.96 3.41 -24.35
CA LYS A 58 21.42 3.48 -24.29
C LYS A 58 21.89 3.43 -22.84
N ARG A 59 22.74 2.47 -22.52
CA ARG A 59 23.48 2.42 -21.25
C ARG A 59 24.98 2.36 -21.57
N GLY A 60 25.64 3.51 -21.52
CA GLY A 60 27.01 3.68 -22.00
C GLY A 60 27.11 3.45 -23.51
N ALA A 61 27.96 2.51 -23.93
CA ALA A 61 28.18 2.20 -25.35
C ALA A 61 27.19 1.20 -25.96
N TYR A 62 26.25 0.66 -25.17
CA TYR A 62 25.38 -0.43 -25.59
C TYR A 62 23.90 -0.07 -25.46
N ASP A 63 23.09 -0.57 -26.39
CA ASP A 63 21.63 -0.55 -26.26
C ASP A 63 21.18 -1.77 -25.44
N VAL A 64 20.45 -1.50 -24.36
CA VAL A 64 19.95 -2.51 -23.44
C VAL A 64 18.43 -2.58 -23.56
N ARG A 65 17.90 -3.80 -23.65
CA ARG A 65 16.44 -4.03 -23.58
C ARG A 65 15.95 -3.77 -22.15
N VAL A 66 14.89 -3.00 -22.03
CA VAL A 66 14.29 -2.64 -20.74
C VAL A 66 12.76 -2.63 -20.84
N TRP A 67 12.13 -2.73 -19.67
CA TRP A 67 10.71 -2.45 -19.46
C TRP A 67 10.57 -1.32 -18.44
N HIS A 68 9.43 -0.65 -18.42
CA HIS A 68 9.13 0.46 -17.52
C HIS A 68 8.16 0.03 -16.42
N ASN A 69 7.90 0.92 -15.45
CA ASN A 69 6.98 0.60 -14.34
C ASN A 69 5.58 0.21 -14.84
N GLU A 70 5.11 0.85 -15.92
CA GLU A 70 3.83 0.54 -16.57
C GLU A 70 3.73 -0.89 -17.12
N ASP A 71 4.85 -1.53 -17.46
CA ASP A 71 4.89 -2.90 -17.98
C ASP A 71 4.89 -3.97 -16.87
N LEU A 72 5.32 -3.60 -15.66
CA LEU A 72 5.50 -4.53 -14.55
C LEU A 72 4.23 -5.33 -14.24
N PRO A 73 3.02 -4.74 -14.15
CA PRO A 73 1.81 -5.49 -13.85
C PRO A 73 1.57 -6.68 -14.79
N ASP A 74 1.77 -6.51 -16.10
CA ASP A 74 1.56 -7.58 -17.08
C ASP A 74 2.66 -8.63 -17.05
N ILE A 75 3.90 -8.23 -16.78
CA ILE A 75 4.99 -9.18 -16.54
C ILE A 75 4.73 -10.00 -15.27
N GLY A 76 4.30 -9.33 -14.20
CA GLY A 76 4.04 -9.94 -12.90
C GLY A 76 2.89 -10.93 -12.90
N LYS A 77 1.84 -10.74 -13.72
CA LYS A 77 0.78 -11.75 -13.91
C LYS A 77 1.34 -13.11 -14.32
N LYS A 78 2.44 -13.13 -15.09
CA LYS A 78 3.03 -14.36 -15.64
C LYS A 78 4.25 -14.86 -14.86
N PHE A 79 5.10 -13.96 -14.41
CA PHE A 79 6.39 -14.30 -13.80
C PHE A 79 6.43 -14.09 -12.29
N GLY A 80 5.43 -13.40 -11.74
CA GLY A 80 5.32 -13.06 -10.34
C GLY A 80 5.09 -14.25 -9.41
N PHE A 81 5.27 -13.99 -8.11
CA PHE A 81 5.16 -15.00 -7.06
C PHE A 81 3.80 -14.97 -6.34
N LEU A 82 2.95 -13.97 -6.60
CA LEU A 82 1.59 -13.89 -6.07
C LEU A 82 0.56 -14.46 -7.04
N LYS A 83 -0.42 -15.19 -6.50
CA LYS A 83 -1.58 -15.70 -7.25
C LYS A 83 -2.57 -14.57 -7.53
N GLN A 84 -3.32 -14.66 -8.62
CA GLN A 84 -4.47 -13.78 -8.83
C GLN A 84 -5.58 -14.14 -7.81
N PRO A 85 -6.27 -13.15 -7.22
CA PRO A 85 -7.35 -13.41 -6.27
C PRO A 85 -8.56 -14.02 -6.98
N LYS A 86 -9.29 -14.91 -6.28
CA LYS A 86 -10.56 -15.46 -6.81
C LYS A 86 -11.76 -14.53 -6.59
N ASP A 87 -11.74 -13.84 -5.46
CA ASP A 87 -12.78 -12.91 -5.01
C ASP A 87 -12.14 -11.57 -4.66
N LYS A 88 -12.95 -10.52 -4.70
CA LYS A 88 -12.54 -9.18 -4.27
C LYS A 88 -12.20 -9.17 -2.79
N LYS A 89 -11.11 -8.49 -2.42
CA LYS A 89 -10.62 -8.44 -1.03
C LYS A 89 -10.63 -7.01 -0.51
N ILE A 90 -11.00 -6.85 0.75
CA ILE A 90 -10.87 -5.59 1.50
C ILE A 90 -9.92 -5.87 2.66
N ILE A 91 -8.69 -5.39 2.55
CA ILE A 91 -7.63 -5.66 3.50
C ILE A 91 -7.46 -4.44 4.39
N VAL A 92 -7.58 -4.63 5.70
CA VAL A 92 -7.28 -3.59 6.68
C VAL A 92 -5.92 -3.84 7.30
N VAL A 93 -5.06 -2.82 7.28
CA VAL A 93 -3.79 -2.83 8.02
C VAL A 93 -3.96 -1.98 9.27
N ASN A 94 -3.98 -2.63 10.43
CA ASN A 94 -4.26 -1.98 11.72
C ASN A 94 -3.23 -2.37 12.79
N SER A 95 -2.97 -1.50 13.76
CA SER A 95 -2.14 -1.82 14.92
C SER A 95 -2.64 -1.07 16.16
N GLN A 96 -2.15 -1.42 17.35
CA GLN A 96 -2.50 -0.68 18.58
C GLN A 96 -1.56 0.49 18.86
N LYS A 97 -0.49 0.64 18.08
CA LYS A 97 0.56 1.61 18.36
C LYS A 97 1.17 2.14 17.09
N GLY A 98 1.55 3.42 17.11
CA GLY A 98 2.37 4.03 16.07
C GLY A 98 3.79 3.43 16.00
N GLY A 99 4.42 3.52 14.84
CA GLY A 99 5.81 3.10 14.63
C GLY A 99 6.04 1.60 14.50
N VAL A 100 5.00 0.82 14.19
CA VAL A 100 5.07 -0.63 13.93
C VAL A 100 4.92 -0.95 12.44
N LEU A 101 5.41 -0.07 11.55
CA LEU A 101 5.41 -0.27 10.09
C LEU A 101 4.02 -0.49 9.46
N LYS A 102 2.95 0.01 10.08
CA LYS A 102 1.57 -0.16 9.58
C LYS A 102 1.38 0.43 8.18
N SER A 103 1.56 1.75 8.03
CA SER A 103 1.44 2.43 6.74
C SER A 103 2.49 1.93 5.73
N THR A 104 3.68 1.58 6.21
CA THR A 104 4.74 0.96 5.40
C THR A 104 4.28 -0.38 4.82
N ILE A 105 3.74 -1.29 5.63
CA ILE A 105 3.23 -2.58 5.15
C ILE A 105 2.06 -2.39 4.21
N ALA A 106 1.14 -1.48 4.52
CA ALA A 106 0.01 -1.17 3.64
C ALA A 106 0.49 -0.73 2.25
N TYR A 107 1.44 0.21 2.21
CA TYR A 107 2.02 0.71 0.96
C TYR A 107 2.78 -0.39 0.21
N GLN A 108 3.70 -1.07 0.90
CA GLN A 108 4.53 -2.12 0.32
C GLN A 108 3.68 -3.26 -0.24
N LEU A 109 2.62 -3.67 0.48
CA LEU A 109 1.70 -4.70 0.00
C LEU A 109 0.91 -4.22 -1.21
N ALA A 110 0.35 -3.00 -1.18
CA ALA A 110 -0.41 -2.43 -2.28
C ALA A 110 0.41 -2.39 -3.57
N ARG A 111 1.64 -1.90 -3.47
CA ARG A 111 2.56 -1.81 -4.60
C ARG A 111 2.98 -3.19 -5.11
N VAL A 112 3.26 -4.15 -4.22
CA VAL A 112 3.59 -5.52 -4.60
C VAL A 112 2.41 -6.21 -5.28
N LEU A 113 1.17 -6.04 -4.82
CA LEU A 113 -0.02 -6.56 -5.50
C LEU A 113 -0.17 -5.96 -6.89
N ALA A 114 0.01 -4.65 -7.02
CA ALA A 114 -0.08 -3.95 -8.28
C ALA A 114 0.97 -4.43 -9.31
N ILE A 115 2.24 -4.58 -8.94
CA ILE A 115 3.26 -5.13 -9.87
C ILE A 115 3.00 -6.60 -10.23
N HIS A 116 2.07 -7.30 -9.57
CA HIS A 116 1.57 -8.63 -9.94
C HIS A 116 0.30 -8.58 -10.79
N GLY A 117 -0.11 -7.40 -11.23
CA GLY A 117 -1.28 -7.19 -12.08
C GLY A 117 -2.62 -7.23 -11.37
N ILE A 118 -2.62 -7.18 -10.04
CA ILE A 118 -3.83 -7.17 -9.20
C ILE A 118 -4.26 -5.72 -9.05
N LYS A 119 -5.46 -5.38 -9.54
CA LYS A 119 -5.97 -4.01 -9.50
C LYS A 119 -6.24 -3.60 -8.05
N THR A 120 -5.46 -2.66 -7.56
CA THR A 120 -5.42 -2.31 -6.13
C THR A 120 -5.77 -0.85 -5.93
N LEU A 121 -6.67 -0.59 -4.97
CA LEU A 121 -6.97 0.75 -4.47
C LEU A 121 -6.45 0.89 -3.04
N GLY A 122 -5.53 1.83 -2.81
CA GLY A 122 -5.12 2.22 -1.47
C GLY A 122 -6.00 3.35 -0.92
N ILE A 123 -6.44 3.25 0.34
CA ILE A 123 -7.18 4.34 1.01
C ILE A 123 -6.55 4.56 2.38
N GLY A 124 -6.02 5.76 2.60
CA GLY A 124 -5.54 6.17 3.91
C GLY A 124 -6.67 6.72 4.78
N LEU A 125 -6.66 6.36 6.06
CA LEU A 125 -7.69 6.69 7.04
C LEU A 125 -7.07 7.23 8.36
N GLU A 126 -5.90 7.88 8.29
CA GLU A 126 -5.20 8.44 9.45
C GLU A 126 -5.10 9.97 9.37
N VAL A 127 -6.03 10.62 10.06
CA VAL A 127 -6.18 12.09 10.15
C VAL A 127 -4.88 12.80 10.55
N ALA A 128 -4.11 12.22 11.48
CA ALA A 128 -3.00 12.91 12.13
C ALA A 128 -1.66 12.87 11.37
N GLN A 129 -1.32 11.75 10.72
CA GLN A 129 0.01 11.55 10.12
C GLN A 129 0.00 11.60 8.60
N ARG A 130 -1.07 11.13 7.95
CA ARG A 130 -1.23 11.13 6.49
C ARG A 130 -0.08 10.47 5.72
N SER A 131 0.63 9.53 6.37
CA SER A 131 1.86 8.94 5.84
C SER A 131 1.61 8.05 4.63
N PHE A 132 0.45 7.40 4.56
CA PHE A 132 0.11 6.52 3.44
C PHE A 132 -0.01 7.31 2.13
N THR A 133 -0.60 8.50 2.21
CA THR A 133 -0.67 9.43 1.07
C THR A 133 0.70 9.83 0.57
N LEU A 134 1.62 10.16 1.49
CA LEU A 134 2.99 10.52 1.14
C LEU A 134 3.70 9.36 0.42
N TYR A 135 3.51 8.11 0.86
CA TYR A 135 4.10 6.95 0.18
C TYR A 135 3.49 6.65 -1.18
N MET A 136 2.21 6.96 -1.38
CA MET A 136 1.49 6.67 -2.63
C MET A 136 1.65 7.73 -3.71
N GLN A 137 2.02 8.96 -3.32
CA GLN A 137 2.21 10.05 -4.27
C GLN A 137 3.38 9.74 -5.20
N PRO A 138 3.20 9.83 -6.54
CA PRO A 138 4.33 9.81 -7.45
C PRO A 138 5.23 11.04 -7.20
N PRO A 139 6.52 10.97 -7.54
CA PRO A 139 7.45 12.07 -7.35
C PRO A 139 6.91 13.34 -8.03
N LEU A 140 6.96 14.46 -7.29
CA LEU A 140 6.52 15.77 -7.77
C LEU A 140 7.52 16.41 -8.76
N ILE A 141 8.75 15.89 -8.80
CA ILE A 141 9.88 16.47 -9.53
C ILE A 141 10.64 15.30 -10.17
N ASP A 142 10.72 15.28 -11.50
CA ASP A 142 11.74 14.49 -12.19
C ASP A 142 13.07 15.22 -11.99
N GLU A 143 14.17 14.52 -11.65
CA GLU A 143 15.47 15.17 -11.37
C GLU A 143 15.97 16.02 -12.56
N ASP A 144 15.44 15.76 -13.76
CA ASP A 144 15.72 16.47 -15.01
C ASP A 144 14.67 17.56 -15.37
N ASN A 145 13.63 17.77 -14.56
CA ASN A 145 12.56 18.73 -14.84
C ASN A 145 12.77 20.05 -14.08
N ASP A 146 13.57 20.94 -14.67
CA ASP A 146 13.83 22.31 -14.17
C ASP A 146 12.65 23.29 -14.42
N ASP A 147 11.51 22.82 -14.93
CA ASP A 147 10.36 23.68 -15.24
C ASP A 147 9.57 24.04 -13.96
N ILE A 148 9.99 25.14 -13.33
CA ILE A 148 9.38 25.72 -12.14
C ILE A 148 7.87 25.94 -12.32
N GLU A 149 7.40 26.31 -13.51
CA GLU A 149 5.98 26.59 -13.76
C GLU A 149 5.13 25.30 -13.69
N GLN A 150 5.66 24.19 -14.20
CA GLN A 150 5.01 22.87 -14.05
C GLN A 150 4.99 22.42 -12.60
N ILE A 151 6.10 22.60 -11.87
CA ILE A 151 6.18 22.26 -10.44
C ILE A 151 5.17 23.10 -9.64
N GLU A 152 5.09 24.41 -9.88
CA GLU A 152 4.11 25.28 -9.23
C GLU A 152 2.67 24.88 -9.57
N ALA A 153 2.38 24.53 -10.82
CA ALA A 153 1.06 24.05 -11.21
C ALA A 153 0.69 22.74 -10.50
N MET A 154 1.64 21.81 -10.34
CA MET A 154 1.45 20.57 -9.61
C MET A 154 1.21 20.81 -8.11
N LEU A 155 1.98 21.70 -7.49
CA LEU A 155 1.84 22.06 -6.07
C LEU A 155 0.51 22.78 -5.78
N ASN A 156 -0.01 23.53 -6.75
CA ASN A 156 -1.28 24.25 -6.63
C ASN A 156 -2.50 23.41 -7.03
N LYS A 157 -2.32 22.18 -7.52
CA LYS A 157 -3.44 21.31 -7.88
C LYS A 157 -4.22 20.93 -6.61
N PRO A 158 -5.54 21.15 -6.57
CA PRO A 158 -6.33 20.74 -5.42
C PRO A 158 -6.32 19.22 -5.29
N VAL A 159 -6.14 18.74 -4.05
CA VAL A 159 -6.16 17.32 -3.71
C VAL A 159 -7.45 17.03 -2.96
N TYR A 160 -8.33 16.25 -3.58
CA TYR A 160 -9.61 15.84 -3.00
C TYR A 160 -9.53 14.43 -2.43
N GLY A 161 -10.31 14.18 -1.38
CA GLY A 161 -10.31 12.91 -0.65
C GLY A 161 -11.70 12.52 -0.19
N LEU A 162 -11.80 11.56 0.74
CA LEU A 162 -13.07 10.97 1.16
C LEU A 162 -14.10 11.99 1.67
N TYR A 163 -13.67 13.09 2.31
CA TYR A 163 -14.61 14.12 2.77
C TYR A 163 -15.38 14.74 1.60
N HIS A 164 -14.67 15.15 0.56
CA HIS A 164 -15.23 15.80 -0.62
C HIS A 164 -16.17 14.85 -1.39
N LEU A 165 -15.81 13.57 -1.45
CA LEU A 165 -16.69 12.52 -1.97
C LEU A 165 -17.97 12.38 -1.10
N ALA A 166 -17.81 12.35 0.22
CA ALA A 166 -18.90 12.17 1.18
C ALA A 166 -19.87 13.36 1.28
N THR A 167 -19.46 14.55 0.85
CA THR A 167 -20.32 15.73 0.73
C THR A 167 -20.94 15.89 -0.67
N GLY A 168 -20.48 15.09 -1.65
CA GLY A 168 -20.89 15.21 -3.04
C GLY A 168 -20.27 16.40 -3.75
N GLU A 169 -19.22 17.00 -3.18
CA GLU A 169 -18.44 18.09 -3.80
C GLU A 169 -17.63 17.58 -4.99
N ASN A 170 -17.15 16.34 -4.94
CA ASN A 170 -16.37 15.71 -6.00
C ASN A 170 -16.80 14.26 -6.26
N SER A 171 -16.64 13.84 -7.51
CA SER A 171 -16.87 12.48 -7.99
C SER A 171 -15.71 11.53 -7.67
N PHE A 172 -15.89 10.24 -7.93
CA PHE A 172 -14.83 9.25 -7.76
C PHE A 172 -13.64 9.52 -8.69
N GLU A 173 -13.92 9.95 -9.92
CA GLU A 173 -12.93 10.28 -10.94
C GLU A 173 -12.01 11.45 -10.52
N GLU A 174 -12.51 12.34 -9.65
CA GLU A 174 -11.76 13.50 -9.16
C GLU A 174 -10.96 13.18 -7.88
N VAL A 175 -11.46 12.30 -7.01
CA VAL A 175 -10.80 11.97 -5.73
C VAL A 175 -9.77 10.84 -5.88
N ILE A 176 -9.98 9.90 -6.81
CA ILE A 176 -9.04 8.81 -7.07
C ILE A 176 -7.84 9.35 -7.84
N GLN A 177 -6.64 9.14 -7.30
CA GLN A 177 -5.38 9.50 -7.93
C GLN A 177 -4.67 8.25 -8.43
N ASN A 178 -3.98 8.37 -9.56
CA ASN A 178 -3.16 7.29 -10.12
C ASN A 178 -1.74 7.35 -9.55
N THR A 179 -1.04 6.21 -9.54
CA THR A 179 0.41 6.16 -9.30
C THR A 179 1.17 5.91 -10.62
N ASP A 180 2.48 5.69 -10.52
CA ASP A 180 3.33 5.22 -11.62
C ASP A 180 3.06 3.76 -12.07
N LEU A 181 2.12 3.07 -11.43
CA LEU A 181 1.68 1.72 -11.80
C LEU A 181 0.21 1.77 -12.27
N PRO A 182 -0.12 1.27 -13.48
CA PRO A 182 -1.47 1.36 -14.04
C PRO A 182 -2.51 0.48 -13.31
N THR A 183 -2.08 -0.36 -12.37
CA THR A 183 -2.92 -1.21 -11.53
C THR A 183 -2.94 -0.77 -10.06
N LEU A 184 -2.41 0.40 -9.75
CA LEU A 184 -2.45 0.99 -8.42
C LEU A 184 -3.03 2.39 -8.47
N ASP A 185 -4.16 2.55 -7.78
CA ASP A 185 -4.75 3.84 -7.50
C ASP A 185 -4.79 4.09 -6.00
N TYR A 186 -5.00 5.34 -5.60
CA TYR A 186 -5.23 5.66 -4.20
C TYR A 186 -6.22 6.82 -3.99
N ILE A 187 -6.89 6.83 -2.85
CA ILE A 187 -7.60 8.00 -2.34
C ILE A 187 -6.73 8.63 -1.25
N PRO A 188 -6.33 9.90 -1.41
CA PRO A 188 -5.44 10.58 -0.47
C PRO A 188 -6.15 10.90 0.85
N GLU A 189 -5.36 10.90 1.91
CA GLU A 189 -5.70 11.47 3.20
C GLU A 189 -5.59 12.99 3.09
N THR A 190 -6.71 13.68 3.25
CA THR A 190 -6.77 15.15 3.26
C THR A 190 -7.05 15.66 4.68
N PRO A 191 -6.71 16.92 5.00
CA PRO A 191 -6.98 17.50 6.32
C PRO A 191 -8.46 17.40 6.75
N GLU A 192 -9.37 17.40 5.78
CA GLU A 192 -10.83 17.34 5.99
C GLU A 192 -11.32 15.98 6.48
N LEU A 193 -10.47 14.94 6.57
CA LEU A 193 -10.85 13.66 7.17
C LEU A 193 -11.40 13.83 8.59
N GLN A 194 -10.91 14.81 9.36
CA GLN A 194 -11.47 15.09 10.70
C GLN A 194 -12.93 15.55 10.63
N LEU A 195 -13.28 16.35 9.60
CA LEU A 195 -14.66 16.80 9.38
C LEU A 195 -15.55 15.64 8.95
N LEU A 196 -15.02 14.72 8.14
CA LEU A 196 -15.72 13.50 7.77
C LEU A 196 -15.99 12.61 9.00
N GLU A 197 -15.02 12.42 9.88
CA GLU A 197 -15.23 11.61 11.10
C GLU A 197 -16.35 12.19 11.98
N ASN A 198 -16.38 13.52 12.14
CA ASN A 198 -17.45 14.22 12.86
C ASN A 198 -18.81 14.03 12.18
N LYS A 199 -18.87 14.08 10.84
CA LYS A 199 -20.09 13.79 10.09
C LYS A 199 -20.58 12.35 10.35
N ILE A 200 -19.68 11.37 10.22
CA ILE A 200 -20.00 9.95 10.45
C ILE A 200 -20.56 9.71 11.85
N MET A 201 -20.11 10.45 12.87
CA MET A 201 -20.58 10.29 14.25
C MET A 201 -22.10 10.42 14.39
N HIS A 202 -22.72 11.26 13.56
CA HIS A 202 -24.15 11.57 13.59
C HIS A 202 -24.99 10.72 12.60
N GLU A 203 -24.36 9.84 11.83
CA GLU A 203 -25.03 9.00 10.83
C GLU A 203 -25.73 7.80 11.45
N VAL A 204 -26.86 7.41 10.85
CA VAL A 204 -27.52 6.15 11.18
C VAL A 204 -26.70 4.99 10.58
N LYS A 205 -26.48 3.93 11.38
CA LYS A 205 -25.59 2.82 11.01
C LYS A 205 -24.22 3.33 10.56
N ARG A 206 -23.63 4.24 11.33
CA ARG A 206 -22.36 4.93 11.05
C ARG A 206 -21.17 4.00 10.89
N GLU A 207 -21.23 2.80 11.44
CA GLU A 207 -20.22 1.75 11.34
C GLU A 207 -20.17 1.13 9.94
N LEU A 208 -21.26 1.29 9.15
CA LEU A 208 -21.37 0.88 7.75
C LEU A 208 -21.25 2.07 6.79
N TYR A 209 -20.80 3.23 7.26
CA TYR A 209 -20.79 4.45 6.45
C TYR A 209 -19.83 4.34 5.26
N LEU A 210 -18.57 3.99 5.51
CA LEU A 210 -17.56 3.85 4.45
C LEU A 210 -17.90 2.71 3.49
N ASP A 211 -18.50 1.64 4.00
CA ASP A 211 -18.99 0.52 3.20
C ASP A 211 -19.99 1.00 2.13
N ARG A 212 -20.98 1.79 2.53
CA ARG A 212 -21.96 2.41 1.63
C ARG A 212 -21.31 3.43 0.69
N LEU A 213 -20.44 4.29 1.23
CA LEU A 213 -19.77 5.34 0.45
C LEU A 213 -18.96 4.74 -0.70
N LEU A 214 -18.21 3.67 -0.44
CA LEU A 214 -17.30 3.04 -1.40
C LEU A 214 -17.95 1.98 -2.29
N THR A 215 -19.18 1.55 -1.97
CA THR A 215 -19.92 0.53 -2.75
C THR A 215 -19.86 0.75 -4.27
N PRO A 216 -20.02 1.98 -4.81
CA PRO A 216 -20.01 2.20 -6.26
C PRO A 216 -18.70 1.83 -6.98
N ILE A 217 -17.56 1.82 -6.28
CA ILE A 217 -16.25 1.52 -6.90
C ILE A 217 -15.63 0.21 -6.47
N LYS A 218 -16.25 -0.50 -5.51
CA LYS A 218 -15.72 -1.79 -5.04
C LYS A 218 -15.51 -2.77 -6.17
N ASP A 219 -16.38 -2.70 -7.18
CA ASP A 219 -16.31 -3.64 -8.28
C ASP A 219 -15.21 -3.39 -9.30
N ASN A 220 -14.57 -2.22 -9.25
CA ASN A 220 -13.51 -1.81 -10.16
C ASN A 220 -12.12 -2.33 -9.77
N TYR A 221 -11.97 -2.78 -8.52
CA TYR A 221 -10.71 -3.21 -7.94
C TYR A 221 -10.80 -4.67 -7.48
N ASP A 222 -9.70 -5.39 -7.64
CA ASP A 222 -9.54 -6.74 -7.09
C ASP A 222 -9.27 -6.66 -5.58
N VAL A 223 -8.57 -5.61 -5.15
CA VAL A 223 -8.20 -5.38 -3.76
C VAL A 223 -8.39 -3.91 -3.37
N ILE A 224 -9.00 -3.67 -2.22
CA ILE A 224 -8.96 -2.38 -1.53
C ILE A 224 -8.13 -2.54 -0.26
N ILE A 225 -7.07 -1.75 -0.09
CA ILE A 225 -6.26 -1.70 1.12
C ILE A 225 -6.62 -0.45 1.92
N LEU A 226 -6.94 -0.63 3.19
CA LEU A 226 -7.25 0.44 4.12
C LEU A 226 -6.11 0.58 5.14
N ASP A 227 -5.38 1.69 5.10
CA ASP A 227 -4.39 2.04 6.12
C ASP A 227 -5.07 2.89 7.21
N THR A 228 -5.22 2.34 8.41
CA THR A 228 -6.01 2.99 9.48
C THR A 228 -5.15 3.55 10.59
N SER A 229 -5.62 4.44 11.44
CA SER A 229 -4.86 4.84 12.64
C SER A 229 -4.67 3.72 13.67
N ALA A 230 -3.75 3.92 14.62
CA ALA A 230 -3.57 3.02 15.76
C ALA A 230 -4.68 3.13 16.83
N TYR A 231 -5.61 4.07 16.66
CA TYR A 231 -6.66 4.36 17.63
C TYR A 231 -7.91 3.51 17.35
N PHE A 232 -8.02 2.35 18.01
CA PHE A 232 -9.10 1.39 17.78
C PHE A 232 -10.53 1.98 17.86
N ASN A 233 -10.72 2.99 18.71
CA ASN A 233 -12.03 3.62 18.90
C ASN A 233 -12.37 4.70 17.85
N SER A 234 -11.45 5.02 16.92
CA SER A 234 -11.75 5.88 15.77
C SER A 234 -12.91 5.29 14.96
N LEU A 235 -13.81 6.15 14.48
CA LEU A 235 -14.90 5.72 13.63
C LEU A 235 -14.40 5.20 12.29
N PHE A 236 -13.28 5.73 11.78
CA PHE A 236 -12.65 5.20 10.58
C PHE A 236 -12.12 3.78 10.78
N VAL A 237 -11.47 3.50 11.91
CA VAL A 237 -11.01 2.15 12.25
C VAL A 237 -12.19 1.19 12.34
N GLN A 238 -13.25 1.56 13.05
CA GLN A 238 -14.45 0.72 13.17
C GLN A 238 -15.13 0.48 11.81
N ASN A 239 -15.24 1.49 10.96
CA ASN A 239 -15.78 1.35 9.61
C ASN A 239 -14.93 0.41 8.76
N ALA A 240 -13.61 0.63 8.74
CA ALA A 240 -12.67 -0.21 8.01
C ALA A 240 -12.77 -1.67 8.45
N LEU A 241 -12.74 -1.93 9.76
CA LEU A 241 -12.90 -3.26 10.33
C LEU A 241 -14.27 -3.88 10.03
N THR A 242 -15.32 -3.08 9.87
CA THR A 242 -16.67 -3.58 9.54
C THR A 242 -16.73 -4.11 8.10
N MET A 243 -16.09 -3.40 7.15
CA MET A 243 -16.07 -3.79 5.72
C MET A 243 -14.94 -4.75 5.35
N ALA A 244 -13.99 -5.00 6.24
CA ALA A 244 -12.82 -5.86 5.97
C ALA A 244 -13.22 -7.30 5.64
N THR A 245 -12.56 -7.88 4.64
CA THR A 245 -12.51 -9.34 4.45
C THR A 245 -11.32 -9.91 5.22
N ASP A 246 -10.21 -9.18 5.28
CA ASP A 246 -8.95 -9.68 5.82
C ASP A 246 -8.25 -8.59 6.64
N ILE A 247 -7.60 -8.97 7.73
CA ILE A 247 -6.87 -8.04 8.59
C ILE A 247 -5.40 -8.44 8.69
N ILE A 248 -4.53 -7.46 8.50
CA ILE A 248 -3.10 -7.55 8.76
C ILE A 248 -2.77 -6.69 9.97
N TYR A 249 -2.15 -7.31 10.97
CA TYR A 249 -1.90 -6.71 12.27
C TYR A 249 -0.42 -6.75 12.65
N PRO A 250 0.38 -5.73 12.31
CA PRO A 250 1.78 -5.70 12.70
C PRO A 250 1.99 -5.47 14.20
N ILE A 251 2.92 -6.22 14.79
CA ILE A 251 3.32 -6.11 16.20
C ILE A 251 4.85 -6.02 16.30
N GLY A 252 5.34 -4.95 16.93
CA GLY A 252 6.77 -4.77 17.11
C GLY A 252 7.39 -5.76 18.09
N CYS A 253 8.59 -6.23 17.80
CA CYS A 253 9.33 -7.19 18.61
C CYS A 253 10.02 -6.51 19.82
N LYS A 254 9.26 -5.80 20.68
CA LYS A 254 9.72 -5.17 21.93
C LYS A 254 8.65 -5.21 23.02
N MET A 255 9.08 -5.13 24.29
CA MET A 255 8.21 -5.24 25.46
C MET A 255 6.99 -4.32 25.40
N GLY A 256 7.22 -3.03 25.10
CA GLY A 256 6.15 -2.04 25.11
C GLY A 256 5.14 -2.15 23.96
N ASP A 257 5.37 -3.05 23.00
CA ASP A 257 4.40 -3.37 21.95
C ASP A 257 3.71 -4.70 22.29
N TYR A 258 4.47 -5.67 22.81
CA TYR A 258 3.90 -6.91 23.33
C TYR A 258 2.93 -6.68 24.49
N SER A 259 3.19 -5.70 25.37
CA SER A 259 2.32 -5.40 26.52
C SER A 259 0.91 -4.99 26.12
N THR A 260 0.69 -4.53 24.88
CA THR A 260 -0.62 -4.08 24.42
C THR A 260 -1.47 -5.22 23.86
N VAL A 261 -0.85 -6.38 23.56
CA VAL A 261 -1.50 -7.57 22.97
C VAL A 261 -2.80 -7.97 23.69
N ALA A 262 -2.78 -8.03 25.02
CA ALA A 262 -3.97 -8.43 25.79
C ALA A 262 -5.15 -7.47 25.54
N THR A 263 -4.88 -6.16 25.51
CA THR A 263 -5.87 -5.14 25.22
C THR A 263 -6.36 -5.23 23.76
N THR A 264 -5.46 -5.46 22.79
CA THR A 264 -5.83 -5.70 21.38
C THR A 264 -6.84 -6.85 21.28
N ILE A 265 -6.53 -8.00 21.89
CA ILE A 265 -7.38 -9.19 21.82
C ILE A 265 -8.76 -8.90 22.39
N SER A 266 -8.81 -8.20 23.54
CA SER A 266 -10.07 -7.79 24.17
C SER A 266 -10.90 -6.90 23.24
N GLN A 267 -10.29 -5.87 22.64
CA GLN A 267 -10.95 -4.92 21.75
C GLN A 267 -11.48 -5.59 20.48
N VAL A 268 -10.68 -6.46 19.87
CA VAL A 268 -11.08 -7.22 18.69
C VAL A 268 -12.26 -8.15 19.00
N ASN A 269 -12.23 -8.84 20.14
CA ASN A 269 -13.33 -9.71 20.56
C ASN A 269 -14.62 -8.92 20.85
N GLU A 270 -14.52 -7.77 21.52
CA GLU A 270 -15.65 -6.88 21.76
C GLU A 270 -16.27 -6.39 20.44
N PHE A 271 -15.42 -5.95 19.50
CA PHE A 271 -15.86 -5.53 18.17
C PHE A 271 -16.56 -6.66 17.43
N LYS A 272 -15.98 -7.87 17.42
CA LYS A 272 -16.61 -9.05 16.80
C LYS A 272 -17.97 -9.37 17.41
N ASN A 273 -18.09 -9.29 18.74
CA ASN A 273 -19.35 -9.56 19.42
C ASN A 273 -20.43 -8.52 19.09
N LYS A 274 -20.04 -7.25 18.93
CA LYS A 274 -20.97 -6.15 18.66
C LYS A 274 -21.39 -6.04 17.19
N VAL A 275 -20.42 -6.18 16.28
CA VAL A 275 -20.59 -5.89 14.84
C VAL A 275 -20.77 -7.15 14.01
N GLN A 276 -20.26 -8.30 14.50
CA GLN A 276 -20.30 -9.59 13.80
C GLN A 276 -19.76 -9.50 12.35
N PRO A 277 -18.53 -8.99 12.15
CA PRO A 277 -17.98 -8.80 10.81
C PRO A 277 -17.60 -10.15 10.17
N ASN A 278 -17.58 -10.17 8.84
CA ASN A 278 -17.27 -11.38 8.06
C ASN A 278 -15.79 -11.43 7.65
N TRP A 279 -14.89 -11.58 8.64
CA TRP A 279 -13.46 -11.71 8.36
C TRP A 279 -13.07 -13.13 7.97
N ASN A 280 -12.44 -13.28 6.81
CA ASN A 280 -11.81 -14.52 6.36
C ASN A 280 -10.52 -14.80 7.13
N SER A 281 -9.72 -13.76 7.39
CA SER A 281 -8.44 -13.91 8.10
C SER A 281 -8.10 -12.74 9.02
N PHE A 282 -7.37 -13.05 10.09
CA PHE A 282 -6.72 -12.09 10.97
C PHE A 282 -5.27 -12.54 11.16
N SER A 283 -4.34 -11.84 10.50
CA SER A 283 -2.94 -12.24 10.39
C SER A 283 -2.03 -11.27 11.12
N ILE A 284 -1.26 -11.77 12.08
CA ILE A 284 -0.30 -11.00 12.88
C ILE A 284 1.07 -11.07 12.23
N VAL A 285 1.69 -9.92 12.04
CA VAL A 285 3.02 -9.81 11.42
C VAL A 285 4.03 -9.29 12.45
N PRO A 286 4.99 -10.08 12.92
CA PRO A 286 6.05 -9.57 13.77
C PRO A 286 6.97 -8.63 12.97
N VAL A 287 7.17 -7.41 13.46
CA VAL A 287 7.96 -6.38 12.80
C VAL A 287 9.04 -5.79 13.70
N ASN A 288 9.90 -4.95 13.14
CA ASN A 288 11.00 -4.28 13.84
C ASN A 288 11.92 -5.28 14.57
N LEU A 289 12.15 -6.45 13.97
CA LEU A 289 13.05 -7.45 14.54
C LEU A 289 14.51 -6.98 14.44
N LYS A 290 15.14 -6.75 15.59
CA LYS A 290 16.57 -6.43 15.66
C LYS A 290 17.39 -7.71 15.76
N MET A 291 18.06 -8.07 14.66
CA MET A 291 18.81 -9.35 14.54
C MET A 291 19.92 -9.54 15.57
N ASN A 292 20.48 -8.45 16.11
CA ASN A 292 21.53 -8.49 17.14
C ASN A 292 21.00 -8.32 18.57
N SER A 293 19.67 -8.27 18.77
CA SER A 293 19.06 -8.07 20.09
C SER A 293 18.43 -9.36 20.64
N LYS A 294 18.95 -9.84 21.78
CA LYS A 294 18.35 -10.97 22.51
C LYS A 294 16.90 -10.69 22.91
N ASN A 295 16.62 -9.47 23.40
CA ASN A 295 15.26 -9.06 23.79
C ASN A 295 14.31 -9.06 22.59
N SER A 296 14.76 -8.57 21.43
CA SER A 296 13.90 -8.55 20.24
C SER A 296 13.56 -9.96 19.76
N LYS A 297 14.53 -10.87 19.75
CA LYS A 297 14.30 -12.29 19.45
C LYS A 297 13.37 -12.96 20.47
N TYR A 298 13.52 -12.66 21.75
CA TYR A 298 12.64 -13.17 22.80
C TYR A 298 11.18 -12.74 22.56
N PHE A 299 10.92 -11.46 22.30
CA PHE A 299 9.55 -10.98 22.03
C PHE A 299 8.99 -11.52 20.72
N ASN A 300 9.78 -11.68 19.66
CA ASN A 300 9.34 -12.36 18.45
C ASN A 300 8.87 -13.80 18.75
N ASN A 301 9.63 -14.56 19.54
CA ASN A 301 9.24 -15.91 19.94
C ASN A 301 7.99 -15.91 20.84
N LEU A 302 7.86 -14.92 21.72
CA LEU A 302 6.69 -14.80 22.59
C LEU A 302 5.41 -14.47 21.81
N ILE A 303 5.48 -13.54 20.83
CA ILE A 303 4.37 -13.25 19.90
C ILE A 303 3.94 -14.55 19.20
N ARG A 304 4.90 -15.33 18.69
CA ARG A 304 4.62 -16.61 18.02
C ARG A 304 3.96 -17.62 18.94
N ALA A 305 4.45 -17.77 20.16
CA ALA A 305 3.88 -18.68 21.15
C ALA A 305 2.45 -18.30 21.55
N THR A 306 2.17 -17.00 21.63
CA THR A 306 0.86 -16.46 22.03
C THR A 306 -0.19 -16.60 20.93
N PHE A 307 0.17 -16.29 19.68
CA PHE A 307 -0.80 -16.19 18.59
C PHE A 307 -0.84 -17.39 17.64
N LYS A 308 0.16 -18.29 17.70
CA LYS A 308 0.19 -19.57 16.97
C LYS A 308 -0.19 -19.42 15.49
N ASP A 309 -1.33 -19.95 15.07
CA ASP A 309 -1.73 -20.03 13.66
C ASP A 309 -2.06 -18.65 13.05
N SER A 310 -2.40 -17.66 13.89
CA SER A 310 -2.66 -16.30 13.44
C SER A 310 -1.38 -15.51 13.11
N VAL A 311 -0.19 -15.94 13.55
CA VAL A 311 1.06 -15.21 13.27
C VAL A 311 1.71 -15.69 11.96
N THR A 312 2.40 -14.80 11.24
CA THR A 312 3.20 -15.17 10.08
C THR A 312 4.44 -15.97 10.50
N ALA A 313 4.86 -16.95 9.70
CA ALA A 313 6.11 -17.69 9.89
C ALA A 313 7.34 -16.76 9.80
N GLY A 314 7.30 -15.77 8.91
CA GLY A 314 8.33 -14.73 8.79
C GLY A 314 8.17 -13.57 9.79
N SER A 315 9.13 -12.67 9.80
CA SER A 315 9.10 -11.39 10.53
C SER A 315 9.87 -10.33 9.75
N ILE A 316 9.50 -9.06 9.84
CA ILE A 316 10.22 -7.96 9.19
C ILE A 316 11.31 -7.42 10.12
N ARG A 317 12.57 -7.45 9.67
CA ARG A 317 13.72 -6.89 10.38
C ARG A 317 13.78 -5.37 10.33
N VAL A 318 14.61 -4.80 11.20
CA VAL A 318 15.04 -3.40 11.07
C VAL A 318 16.22 -3.32 10.09
N ASP A 319 16.08 -2.50 9.05
CA ASP A 319 17.12 -2.10 8.10
C ASP A 319 16.74 -0.72 7.56
N GLU A 320 17.14 0.32 8.29
CA GLU A 320 16.73 1.72 8.04
C GLU A 320 17.29 2.20 6.70
N THR A 321 18.56 1.91 6.39
CA THR A 321 19.19 2.32 5.12
C THR A 321 18.42 1.81 3.91
N THR A 322 18.13 0.51 3.84
CA THR A 322 17.41 -0.04 2.66
C THR A 322 15.97 0.47 2.59
N ALA A 323 15.33 0.75 3.73
CA ALA A 323 13.97 1.27 3.76
C ALA A 323 13.91 2.75 3.37
N ASP A 324 14.85 3.56 3.84
CA ASP A 324 14.96 4.98 3.54
C ASP A 324 15.32 5.18 2.07
N ASP A 325 16.29 4.44 1.55
CA ASP A 325 16.67 4.47 0.12
C ASP A 325 15.47 4.08 -0.77
N ALA A 326 14.69 3.07 -0.39
CA ALA A 326 13.51 2.68 -1.15
C ALA A 326 12.40 3.74 -1.11
N THR A 327 12.25 4.44 0.02
CA THR A 327 11.30 5.54 0.17
C THR A 327 11.73 6.75 -0.66
N MET A 328 13.04 7.03 -0.73
CA MET A 328 13.58 8.09 -1.59
C MET A 328 13.39 7.80 -3.08
N ASP A 329 13.42 6.52 -3.46
CA ASP A 329 13.13 6.07 -4.82
C ASP A 329 11.61 5.99 -5.14
N ASP A 330 10.71 6.30 -4.19
CA ASP A 330 9.25 6.18 -4.30
C ASP A 330 8.74 4.78 -4.73
N ILE A 331 9.45 3.73 -4.31
CA ILE A 331 9.15 2.34 -4.67
C ILE A 331 9.17 1.39 -3.47
N SER A 332 8.68 0.16 -3.66
CA SER A 332 8.77 -0.87 -2.62
C SER A 332 10.23 -1.27 -2.36
N VAL A 333 10.50 -1.81 -1.16
CA VAL A 333 11.83 -2.36 -0.82
C VAL A 333 12.19 -3.53 -1.76
N ILE A 334 11.17 -4.28 -2.19
CA ILE A 334 11.31 -5.38 -3.15
C ILE A 334 11.78 -4.84 -4.52
N GLU A 335 11.25 -3.69 -4.96
CA GLU A 335 11.65 -3.01 -6.19
C GLU A 335 13.03 -2.34 -6.07
N HIS A 336 13.32 -1.69 -4.94
CA HIS A 336 14.57 -1.00 -4.72
C HIS A 336 15.77 -1.97 -4.70
N LYS A 337 15.69 -3.00 -3.84
CA LYS A 337 16.81 -3.94 -3.64
C LYS A 337 16.33 -5.39 -3.47
N PRO A 338 15.91 -6.06 -4.56
CA PRO A 338 15.28 -7.40 -4.54
C PRO A 338 16.08 -8.49 -3.82
N THR A 339 17.41 -8.37 -3.77
CA THR A 339 18.31 -9.37 -3.17
C THR A 339 18.72 -9.03 -1.75
N SER A 340 18.23 -7.94 -1.17
CA SER A 340 18.54 -7.54 0.20
C SER A 340 17.89 -8.48 1.23
N PRO A 341 18.45 -8.57 2.45
CA PRO A 341 17.81 -9.32 3.53
C PRO A 341 16.43 -8.75 3.90
N LEU A 342 16.25 -7.42 3.88
CA LEU A 342 14.94 -6.79 4.15
C LEU A 342 13.91 -7.14 3.07
N ALA A 343 14.28 -7.06 1.78
CA ALA A 343 13.40 -7.51 0.70
C ALA A 343 13.01 -8.98 0.90
N SER A 344 13.96 -9.83 1.32
CA SER A 344 13.64 -11.24 1.60
C SER A 344 12.60 -11.44 2.69
N ASP A 345 12.57 -10.59 3.72
CA ASP A 345 11.53 -10.66 4.74
C ASP A 345 10.16 -10.30 4.11
N TYR A 346 10.09 -9.23 3.31
CA TYR A 346 8.86 -8.83 2.61
C TYR A 346 8.36 -9.89 1.64
N TYR A 347 9.24 -10.50 0.82
CA TYR A 347 8.83 -11.58 -0.10
C TYR A 347 8.18 -12.74 0.66
N ASN A 348 8.80 -13.18 1.75
CA ASN A 348 8.31 -14.32 2.50
C ASN A 348 6.97 -13.99 3.19
N ILE A 349 6.87 -12.81 3.81
CA ILE A 349 5.64 -12.35 4.47
C ILE A 349 4.50 -12.17 3.47
N PHE A 350 4.74 -11.48 2.35
CA PHE A 350 3.69 -11.23 1.36
C PHE A 350 3.28 -12.50 0.62
N TYR A 351 4.22 -13.40 0.33
CA TYR A 351 3.87 -14.71 -0.19
C TYR A 351 2.95 -15.47 0.78
N GLU A 352 3.33 -15.57 2.06
CA GLU A 352 2.55 -16.28 3.07
C GLU A 352 1.15 -15.65 3.26
N LEU A 353 1.10 -14.34 3.56
CA LEU A 353 -0.16 -13.62 3.75
C LEU A 353 -1.08 -13.78 2.55
N TRP A 354 -0.56 -13.55 1.35
CA TRP A 354 -1.39 -13.52 0.16
C TRP A 354 -1.74 -14.92 -0.33
N ASN A 355 -0.75 -15.78 -0.62
CA ASN A 355 -0.99 -17.06 -1.30
C ASN A 355 -1.58 -18.15 -0.40
N GLU A 356 -1.41 -18.03 0.92
CA GLU A 356 -1.84 -19.04 1.90
C GLU A 356 -3.04 -18.59 2.73
N LYS A 357 -3.23 -17.28 2.97
CA LYS A 357 -4.28 -16.77 3.87
C LYS A 357 -5.36 -15.91 3.20
N ILE A 358 -5.02 -15.08 2.20
CA ILE A 358 -5.94 -14.04 1.69
C ILE A 358 -6.52 -14.36 0.30
N SER A 359 -5.69 -14.74 -0.67
CA SER A 359 -6.07 -14.85 -2.10
C SER A 359 -7.02 -15.99 -2.44
N SER A 360 -7.09 -16.99 -1.56
CA SER A 360 -7.83 -18.25 -1.75
C SER A 360 -9.34 -18.09 -1.83
#